data_AF-A0A6F8ZT12-F1
#
_entry.id   AF-A0A6F8ZT12-F1
#
_cell.length_a   1.000
_cell.length_b   1.000
_cell.length_c   1.000
_cell.angle_alpha   90.00
_cell.angle_beta   90.00
_cell.angle_gamma   90.00
#
_symmetry.space_group_name_H-M   'P 1'
#
loop_
_entity.id
_entity.type
_entity.pdbx_description
1 polymer ?
#
loop_
_entity_poly.entity_id
_entity_poly.type
_entity_poly.pdbx_seq_one_letter_code
_entity_poly.pdbx_strand_id
1 'polypeptide(L)'
;MMEEISITVAYDAHVINQICEEDILASLVALSKPPKPVVPTKKLKKFEKEYQSLRESQLQQEDPIDRYQEASMRLEQENDDLAHELVTSKIALRTDLDQAEDKADVLNKELLCTKQRLVETEEEKRRQAEETAQIKEVFRRELEKAESEIKKTTAIIAEYKQICSHLSTRLEKQQAATKEELDIIKSKVMVCERCREVFSKEGALQMPPPSRDNRDRVGAPERRPDERDPSGQKFMVQQDPGLPEELRGQHLPVPAPLLPQRWAPVGPYTDHTGWGGRGGG
;
A
#
# COMPACT_ATOMS: atom_id res chain seq x y z
N MET A 1 -14.27 29.22 -3.88
CA MET A 1 -15.64 29.27 -3.31
C MET A 1 -16.31 30.48 -3.92
N MET A 2 -17.19 30.26 -4.90
CA MET A 2 -18.05 31.30 -5.47
C MET A 2 -19.29 31.38 -4.60
N GLU A 3 -19.63 32.56 -4.10
CA GLU A 3 -20.91 32.81 -3.43
C GLU A 3 -22.00 32.90 -4.51
N GLU A 4 -22.89 31.92 -4.58
CA GLU A 4 -24.03 31.93 -5.48
C GLU A 4 -25.13 32.82 -4.89
N ILE A 5 -25.25 34.04 -5.41
CA ILE A 5 -26.38 34.94 -5.10
C ILE A 5 -27.60 34.43 -5.88
N SER A 6 -28.65 34.02 -5.17
CA SER A 6 -29.87 33.47 -5.77
C SER A 6 -30.53 34.48 -6.71
N ILE A 7 -30.83 34.04 -7.93
CA ILE A 7 -31.47 34.82 -9.01
C ILE A 7 -32.77 35.50 -8.53
N THR A 8 -33.51 34.88 -7.62
CA THR A 8 -34.72 35.46 -7.00
C THR A 8 -34.45 36.71 -6.18
N VAL A 9 -33.35 36.76 -5.43
CA VAL A 9 -32.99 37.93 -4.60
C VAL A 9 -32.55 39.10 -5.48
N ALA A 10 -31.89 38.82 -6.61
CA ALA A 10 -31.54 39.84 -7.60
C ALA A 10 -32.78 40.41 -8.32
N TYR A 11 -33.78 39.56 -8.62
CA TYR A 11 -35.03 39.99 -9.24
C TYR A 11 -35.89 40.85 -8.29
N ASP A 12 -36.01 40.46 -7.02
CA ASP A 12 -36.81 41.20 -6.04
C ASP A 12 -36.22 42.59 -5.74
N ALA A 13 -34.88 42.69 -5.70
CA ALA A 13 -34.20 43.99 -5.57
C ALA A 13 -34.37 44.88 -6.81
N HIS A 14 -34.44 44.29 -8.00
CA HIS A 14 -34.60 45.04 -9.24
C HIS A 14 -36.03 45.61 -9.38
N VAL A 15 -37.04 44.82 -9.00
CA VAL A 15 -38.45 45.24 -9.04
C VAL A 15 -38.72 46.38 -8.05
N ILE A 16 -38.15 46.32 -6.84
CA ILE A 16 -38.34 47.37 -5.83
C ILE A 16 -37.64 48.67 -6.22
N ASN A 17 -36.45 48.59 -6.84
CA ASN A 17 -35.77 49.79 -7.36
C ASN A 17 -36.52 50.41 -8.56
N GLN A 18 -37.06 49.58 -9.46
CA GLN A 18 -37.75 50.07 -10.65
C GLN A 18 -39.05 50.82 -10.31
N ILE A 19 -39.79 50.37 -9.30
CA ILE A 19 -41.01 51.04 -8.83
C ILE A 19 -40.68 52.40 -8.16
N CYS A 20 -39.59 52.48 -7.38
CA CYS A 20 -39.15 53.74 -6.78
C CYS A 20 -38.62 54.76 -7.80
N GLU A 21 -37.93 54.30 -8.84
CA GLU A 21 -37.39 55.18 -9.90
C GLU A 21 -38.50 55.80 -10.75
N GLU A 22 -39.57 55.05 -11.04
CA GLU A 22 -40.73 55.56 -11.80
C GLU A 22 -41.49 56.67 -11.05
N ASP A 23 -41.70 56.53 -9.75
CA ASP A 23 -42.39 57.54 -8.93
C ASP A 23 -41.54 58.81 -8.71
N ILE A 24 -40.21 58.65 -8.63
CA ILE A 24 -39.26 59.77 -8.56
C ILE A 24 -39.22 60.50 -9.91
N LEU A 25 -39.19 59.77 -11.04
CA LEU A 25 -39.22 60.36 -12.38
C LEU A 25 -40.54 61.09 -12.65
N ALA A 26 -41.67 60.52 -12.26
CA ALA A 26 -42.97 61.16 -12.40
C ALA A 26 -43.06 62.48 -11.60
N SER A 27 -42.51 62.50 -10.38
CA SER A 27 -42.46 63.71 -9.54
C SER A 27 -41.47 64.75 -10.07
N LEU A 28 -40.32 64.33 -10.59
CA LEU A 28 -39.32 65.22 -11.18
C LEU A 28 -39.83 65.87 -12.48
N VAL A 29 -40.59 65.13 -13.29
CA VAL A 29 -41.25 65.64 -14.52
C VAL A 29 -42.40 66.61 -14.20
N ALA A 30 -43.10 66.43 -13.08
CA ALA A 30 -44.14 67.35 -12.63
C ALA A 30 -43.58 68.70 -12.16
N LEU A 31 -42.40 68.71 -11.53
CA LEU A 31 -41.77 69.92 -10.97
C LEU A 31 -40.86 70.67 -11.95
N SER A 32 -40.44 70.04 -13.05
CA SER A 32 -39.49 70.57 -14.04
C SER A 32 -40.13 71.07 -15.34
N LYS A 33 -41.39 71.52 -15.33
CA LYS A 33 -41.97 72.26 -16.47
C LYS A 33 -41.66 73.76 -16.35
N PRO A 34 -40.55 74.28 -16.90
CA PRO A 34 -40.39 75.71 -17.11
C PRO A 34 -41.42 76.20 -18.15
N PRO A 35 -41.81 77.48 -18.13
CA PRO A 35 -42.59 78.05 -19.21
C PRO A 35 -41.78 77.91 -20.50
N LYS A 36 -42.27 77.08 -21.43
CA LYS A 36 -41.61 76.87 -22.73
C LYS A 36 -41.41 78.26 -23.38
N PRO A 37 -40.18 78.66 -23.76
CA PRO A 37 -40.02 79.79 -24.66
C PRO A 37 -40.79 79.44 -25.93
N VAL A 38 -41.81 80.24 -26.24
CA VAL A 38 -42.67 80.00 -27.41
C VAL A 38 -41.83 80.23 -28.65
N VAL A 39 -41.21 79.16 -29.15
CA VAL A 39 -40.66 79.10 -30.50
C VAL A 39 -41.79 79.57 -31.43
N PRO A 40 -41.59 80.62 -32.25
CA PRO A 40 -42.64 81.15 -33.11
C PRO A 40 -43.18 80.04 -34.01
N THR A 41 -44.32 79.46 -33.65
CA THR A 41 -44.90 78.26 -34.27
C THR A 41 -45.17 78.44 -35.75
N LYS A 42 -45.35 79.69 -36.19
CA LYS A 42 -45.49 80.05 -37.61
C LYS A 42 -44.20 79.84 -38.42
N LYS A 43 -43.04 80.17 -37.85
CA LYS A 43 -41.73 79.93 -38.50
C LYS A 43 -41.37 78.45 -38.45
N LEU A 44 -41.65 77.79 -37.33
CA LEU A 44 -41.40 76.36 -37.17
C LEU A 44 -42.20 75.53 -38.19
N LYS A 45 -43.50 75.81 -38.37
CA LYS A 45 -44.33 75.16 -39.38
C LYS A 45 -43.88 75.45 -40.81
N LYS A 46 -43.31 76.62 -41.06
CA LYS A 46 -42.74 76.97 -42.37
C LYS A 46 -41.47 76.17 -42.63
N PHE A 47 -40.55 76.11 -41.67
CA PHE A 47 -39.33 75.30 -41.78
C PHE A 47 -39.62 73.80 -41.85
N GLU A 48 -40.60 73.32 -41.10
CA GLU A 48 -41.07 71.93 -41.17
C GLU A 48 -41.63 71.61 -42.56
N LYS A 49 -42.46 72.51 -43.11
CA LYS A 49 -43.02 72.35 -44.46
C LYS A 49 -41.94 72.48 -45.56
N GLU A 50 -40.98 73.38 -45.40
CA GLU A 50 -39.83 73.52 -46.30
C GLU A 50 -38.91 72.30 -46.23
N TYR A 51 -38.68 71.75 -45.04
CA TYR A 51 -37.91 70.52 -44.84
C TYR A 51 -38.63 69.31 -45.44
N GLN A 52 -39.94 69.19 -45.22
CA GLN A 52 -40.78 68.17 -45.85
C GLN A 52 -40.75 68.30 -47.38
N SER A 53 -40.92 69.50 -47.92
CA SER A 53 -40.88 69.77 -49.36
C SER A 53 -39.51 69.52 -49.96
N LEU A 54 -38.43 69.85 -49.25
CA LEU A 54 -37.06 69.56 -49.69
C LEU A 54 -36.80 68.05 -49.71
N ARG A 55 -37.28 67.33 -48.69
CA ARG A 55 -37.17 65.88 -48.60
C ARG A 55 -37.98 65.17 -49.70
N GLU A 56 -39.21 65.64 -49.96
CA GLU A 56 -40.05 65.14 -51.05
C GLU A 56 -39.45 65.46 -52.43
N SER A 57 -38.87 66.64 -52.61
CA SER A 57 -38.17 67.02 -53.84
C SER A 57 -36.91 66.19 -54.07
N GLN A 58 -36.14 65.89 -53.02
CA GLN A 58 -34.98 64.98 -53.10
C GLN A 58 -35.43 63.57 -53.49
N LEU A 59 -36.52 63.08 -52.88
CA LEU A 59 -37.09 61.76 -53.19
C LEU A 59 -37.67 61.66 -54.61
N GLN A 60 -38.15 62.77 -55.17
CA GLN A 60 -38.62 62.84 -56.57
C GLN A 60 -37.47 63.02 -57.58
N GLN A 61 -36.30 63.50 -57.13
CA GLN A 61 -35.13 63.72 -57.98
C GLN A 61 -34.31 62.45 -58.18
N GLU A 62 -34.31 61.54 -57.19
CA GLU A 62 -33.71 60.21 -57.33
C GLU A 62 -34.53 59.35 -58.30
N ASP A 63 -33.88 58.78 -59.31
CA ASP A 63 -34.53 57.84 -60.23
C ASP A 63 -34.95 56.60 -59.41
N PRO A 64 -36.24 56.21 -59.43
CA PRO A 64 -36.70 54.98 -58.79
C PRO A 64 -35.82 53.76 -59.14
N ILE A 65 -35.26 53.70 -60.35
CA ILE A 65 -34.37 52.64 -60.80
C ILE A 65 -33.06 52.61 -59.97
N ASP A 66 -32.44 53.75 -59.74
CA ASP A 66 -31.17 53.86 -59.00
C ASP A 66 -31.34 53.38 -57.55
N ARG A 67 -32.46 53.73 -56.90
CA ARG A 67 -32.77 53.27 -55.54
C ARG A 67 -32.96 51.77 -55.44
N TYR A 68 -33.63 51.16 -56.42
CA TYR A 68 -33.78 49.70 -56.46
C TYR A 68 -32.44 49.02 -56.74
N GLN A 69 -31.59 49.60 -57.59
CA GLN A 69 -30.26 49.07 -57.85
C GLN A 69 -29.37 49.12 -56.60
N GLU A 70 -29.38 50.22 -55.84
CA GLU A 70 -28.62 50.32 -54.60
C GLU A 70 -29.10 49.32 -53.54
N ALA A 71 -30.41 49.16 -53.38
CA ALA A 71 -30.98 48.15 -52.48
C ALA A 71 -30.62 46.72 -52.91
N SER A 72 -30.65 46.43 -54.22
CA SER A 72 -30.25 45.13 -54.75
C SER A 72 -28.76 44.84 -54.53
N MET A 73 -27.87 45.80 -54.83
CA MET A 73 -26.43 45.63 -54.59
C MET A 73 -26.12 45.38 -53.11
N ARG A 74 -26.83 46.06 -52.20
CA ARG A 74 -26.68 45.83 -50.77
C ARG A 74 -27.14 44.43 -50.36
N LEU A 75 -28.30 43.99 -50.85
CA LEU A 75 -28.81 42.64 -50.57
C LEU A 75 -27.91 41.55 -51.15
N GLU A 76 -27.34 41.78 -52.33
CA GLU A 76 -26.34 40.88 -52.94
C GLU A 76 -25.10 40.79 -52.05
N GLN A 77 -24.57 41.93 -51.56
CA GLN A 77 -23.44 41.93 -50.65
C GLN A 77 -23.75 41.23 -49.32
N GLU A 78 -24.89 41.51 -48.69
CA GLU A 78 -25.31 40.82 -47.45
C GLU A 78 -25.49 39.31 -47.68
N ASN A 79 -25.95 38.90 -48.86
CA ASN A 79 -26.06 37.49 -49.23
C ASN A 79 -24.69 36.83 -49.38
N ASP A 80 -23.75 37.50 -50.06
CA ASP A 80 -22.38 37.04 -50.24
C ASP A 80 -21.65 36.92 -48.88
N ASP A 81 -21.81 37.91 -47.99
CA ASP A 81 -21.25 37.89 -46.65
C ASP A 81 -21.82 36.72 -45.83
N LEU A 82 -23.14 36.51 -45.84
CA LEU A 82 -23.78 35.37 -45.17
C LEU A 82 -23.33 34.03 -45.77
N ALA A 83 -23.15 33.95 -47.09
CA ALA A 83 -22.64 32.75 -47.75
C ALA A 83 -21.19 32.47 -47.33
N HIS A 84 -20.34 33.49 -47.26
CA HIS A 84 -18.97 33.39 -46.78
C HIS A 84 -18.89 32.97 -45.32
N GLU A 85 -19.67 33.58 -44.43
CA GLU A 85 -19.76 33.20 -43.02
C GLU A 85 -20.22 31.75 -42.85
N LEU A 86 -21.26 31.33 -43.59
CA LEU A 86 -21.77 29.97 -43.55
C LEU A 86 -20.72 28.96 -44.02
N VAL A 87 -20.02 29.24 -45.12
CA VAL A 87 -18.95 28.36 -45.62
C VAL A 87 -17.81 28.29 -44.61
N THR A 88 -17.42 29.42 -44.03
CA THR A 88 -16.35 29.50 -43.03
C THR A 88 -16.71 28.70 -41.77
N SER A 89 -17.90 28.91 -41.23
CA SER A 89 -18.42 28.18 -40.07
C SER A 89 -18.52 26.68 -40.37
N LYS A 90 -19.00 26.30 -41.55
CA LYS A 90 -19.09 24.90 -41.98
C LYS A 90 -17.72 24.22 -42.10
N ILE A 91 -16.69 24.92 -42.59
CA ILE A 91 -15.32 24.39 -42.64
C ILE A 91 -14.81 24.21 -41.21
N ALA A 92 -14.96 25.22 -40.35
CA ALA A 92 -14.52 25.15 -38.96
C ALA A 92 -15.16 23.96 -38.21
N LEU A 93 -16.48 23.78 -38.32
CA LEU A 93 -17.20 22.68 -37.69
C LEU A 93 -16.75 21.30 -38.19
N ARG A 94 -16.41 21.16 -39.48
CA ARG A 94 -15.85 19.91 -40.01
C ARG A 94 -14.47 19.65 -39.46
N THR A 95 -13.62 20.67 -39.42
CA THR A 95 -12.29 20.56 -38.82
C THR A 95 -12.37 20.20 -37.34
N ASP A 96 -13.32 20.78 -36.58
CA ASP A 96 -13.53 20.44 -35.18
C ASP A 96 -14.05 19.01 -35.00
N LEU A 97 -14.93 18.54 -35.90
CA LEU A 97 -15.40 17.16 -35.92
C LEU A 97 -14.26 16.18 -36.21
N ASP A 98 -13.48 16.41 -37.27
CA ASP A 98 -12.31 15.59 -37.63
C ASP A 98 -11.33 15.52 -36.44
N GLN A 99 -11.06 16.65 -35.79
CA GLN A 99 -10.21 16.69 -34.59
C GLN A 99 -10.79 15.91 -33.40
N ALA A 100 -12.11 15.95 -33.21
CA ALA A 100 -12.76 15.21 -32.14
C ALA A 100 -12.70 13.69 -32.40
N GLU A 101 -12.87 13.27 -33.65
CA GLU A 101 -12.74 11.88 -34.08
C GLU A 101 -11.30 11.37 -33.89
N ASP A 102 -10.29 12.11 -34.35
CA ASP A 102 -8.88 11.77 -34.14
C ASP A 102 -8.53 11.64 -32.65
N LYS A 103 -9.04 12.56 -31.81
CA LYS A 103 -8.84 12.50 -30.35
C LYS A 103 -9.51 11.26 -29.74
N ALA A 104 -10.72 10.90 -30.19
CA ALA A 104 -11.40 9.71 -29.71
C ALA A 104 -10.61 8.44 -30.07
N ASP A 105 -10.06 8.37 -31.29
CA ASP A 105 -9.22 7.26 -31.72
C ASP A 105 -7.91 7.15 -30.94
N VAL A 106 -7.25 8.27 -30.66
CA VAL A 106 -6.05 8.31 -29.82
C VAL A 106 -6.37 7.82 -28.40
N LEU A 107 -7.41 8.36 -27.77
CA LEU A 107 -7.83 7.96 -26.43
C LEU A 107 -8.23 6.47 -26.37
N ASN A 108 -8.89 5.95 -27.41
CA ASN A 108 -9.24 4.53 -27.46
C ASN A 108 -7.98 3.63 -27.56
N LYS A 109 -6.98 4.03 -28.35
CA LYS A 109 -5.68 3.32 -28.43
C LYS A 109 -4.95 3.35 -27.09
N GLU A 110 -4.89 4.51 -26.44
CA GLU A 110 -4.26 4.67 -25.12
C GLU A 110 -4.98 3.86 -24.04
N LEU A 111 -6.31 3.83 -24.07
CA LEU A 111 -7.14 3.01 -23.18
C LEU A 111 -6.81 1.52 -23.35
N LEU A 112 -6.73 1.03 -24.59
CA LEU A 112 -6.39 -0.37 -24.86
C LEU A 112 -4.95 -0.69 -24.41
N CYS A 113 -3.99 0.18 -24.68
CA CYS A 113 -2.61 0.03 -24.22
C CYS A 113 -2.53 -0.03 -22.67
N THR A 114 -3.28 0.84 -21.99
CA THR A 114 -3.33 0.87 -20.53
C THR A 114 -3.99 -0.38 -19.96
N LYS A 115 -5.08 -0.87 -20.57
CA LYS A 115 -5.73 -2.13 -20.19
C LYS A 115 -4.78 -3.32 -20.36
N GLN A 116 -4.05 -3.39 -21.46
CA GLN A 116 -3.08 -4.45 -21.71
C GLN A 116 -1.97 -4.44 -20.64
N ARG A 117 -1.39 -3.27 -20.35
CA ARG A 117 -0.38 -3.11 -19.30
C ARG A 117 -0.89 -3.48 -17.91
N LEU A 118 -2.16 -3.17 -17.62
CA LEU A 118 -2.80 -3.55 -16.35
C LEU A 118 -2.85 -5.08 -16.21
N VAL A 119 -3.34 -5.77 -17.24
CA VAL A 119 -3.41 -7.24 -17.25
C VAL A 119 -2.03 -7.86 -17.06
N GLU A 120 -1.02 -7.40 -17.80
CA GLU A 120 0.36 -7.87 -17.66
C GLU A 120 0.91 -7.68 -16.24
N THR A 121 0.62 -6.53 -15.62
CA THR A 121 1.04 -6.22 -14.25
C THR A 121 0.31 -7.10 -13.23
N GLU A 122 -0.98 -7.36 -13.42
CA GLU A 122 -1.77 -8.24 -12.56
C GLU A 122 -1.30 -9.70 -12.66
N GLU A 123 -0.99 -10.17 -13.87
CA GLU A 123 -0.43 -11.49 -14.10
C GLU A 123 0.95 -11.66 -13.46
N GLU A 124 1.83 -10.67 -13.59
CA GLU A 124 3.15 -10.66 -12.95
C GLU A 124 3.02 -10.67 -11.42
N LYS A 125 2.12 -9.85 -10.87
CA LYS A 125 1.82 -9.87 -9.43
C LYS A 125 1.33 -11.24 -8.97
N ARG A 126 0.50 -11.92 -9.78
CA ARG A 126 0.05 -13.29 -9.49
C ARG A 126 1.21 -14.28 -9.50
N ARG A 127 2.10 -14.22 -10.50
CA ARG A 127 3.31 -15.07 -10.56
C ARG A 127 4.20 -14.88 -9.33
N GLN A 128 4.49 -13.62 -8.97
CA GLN A 128 5.31 -13.31 -7.79
C GLN A 128 4.66 -13.79 -6.48
N ALA A 129 3.33 -13.73 -6.36
CA ALA A 129 2.63 -14.26 -5.20
C ALA A 129 2.73 -15.79 -5.11
N GLU A 130 2.66 -16.49 -6.24
CA GLU A 130 2.84 -17.95 -6.33
C GLU A 130 4.28 -18.35 -5.98
N GLU A 131 5.29 -17.67 -6.52
CA GLU A 131 6.70 -17.88 -6.18
C GLU A 131 6.97 -17.64 -4.69
N THR A 132 6.43 -16.54 -4.14
CA THR A 132 6.54 -16.24 -2.71
C THR A 132 5.89 -17.34 -1.87
N ALA A 133 4.74 -17.88 -2.28
CA ALA A 133 4.07 -18.98 -1.59
C ALA A 133 4.90 -20.27 -1.63
N GLN A 134 5.49 -20.59 -2.78
CA GLN A 134 6.38 -21.75 -2.94
C GLN A 134 7.63 -21.63 -2.06
N ILE A 135 8.28 -20.46 -2.07
CA ILE A 135 9.46 -20.19 -1.25
C ILE A 135 9.11 -20.34 0.24
N LYS A 136 8.00 -19.75 0.71
CA LYS A 136 7.52 -19.91 2.09
C LYS A 136 7.30 -21.37 2.46
N GLU A 137 6.72 -22.15 1.55
CA GLU A 137 6.45 -23.56 1.78
C GLU A 137 7.74 -24.40 1.84
N VAL A 138 8.74 -24.10 1.01
CA VAL A 138 10.07 -24.72 1.10
C VAL A 138 10.74 -24.39 2.43
N PHE A 139 10.75 -23.10 2.82
CA PHE A 139 11.29 -22.68 4.12
C PHE A 139 10.60 -23.39 5.30
N ARG A 140 9.26 -23.51 5.25
CA ARG A 140 8.49 -24.23 6.28
C ARG A 140 8.93 -25.69 6.39
N ARG A 141 9.06 -26.40 5.25
CA ARG A 141 9.47 -27.81 5.23
C ARG A 141 10.89 -28.02 5.76
N GLU A 142 11.83 -27.17 5.37
CA GLU A 142 13.21 -27.27 5.86
C GLU A 142 13.31 -26.98 7.36
N LEU A 143 12.51 -26.03 7.86
CA LEU A 143 12.41 -25.75 9.29
C LEU A 143 11.86 -26.95 10.07
N GLU A 144 10.76 -27.55 9.62
CA GLU A 144 10.18 -28.75 10.23
C GLU A 144 11.15 -29.95 10.20
N LYS A 145 11.92 -30.09 9.12
CA LYS A 145 12.94 -31.13 9.00
C LYS A 145 14.05 -30.92 10.02
N ALA A 146 14.61 -29.72 10.11
CA ALA A 146 15.65 -29.39 11.10
C ALA A 146 15.15 -29.59 12.54
N GLU A 147 13.92 -29.16 12.85
CA GLU A 147 13.31 -29.41 14.16
C GLU A 147 13.16 -30.91 14.46
N SER A 148 12.77 -31.71 13.46
CA SER A 148 12.67 -33.17 13.61
C SER A 148 14.03 -33.82 13.87
N GLU A 149 15.09 -33.32 13.23
CA GLU A 149 16.47 -33.78 13.41
C GLU A 149 16.98 -33.41 14.80
N ILE A 150 16.73 -32.19 15.27
CA ILE A 150 17.04 -31.74 16.64
C ILE A 150 16.32 -32.62 17.67
N LYS A 151 15.05 -32.94 17.46
CA LYS A 151 14.29 -33.83 18.37
C LYS A 151 14.92 -35.23 18.42
N LYS A 152 15.30 -35.79 17.26
CA LYS A 152 15.97 -37.10 17.18
C LYS A 152 17.33 -37.09 17.89
N THR A 153 18.17 -36.10 17.62
CA THR A 153 19.50 -36.01 18.27
C THR A 153 19.38 -35.79 19.77
N THR A 154 18.42 -34.97 20.21
CA THR A 154 18.13 -34.76 21.63
C THR A 154 17.68 -36.05 22.32
N ALA A 155 16.81 -36.84 21.67
CA ALA A 155 16.38 -38.15 22.19
C ALA A 155 17.55 -39.12 22.31
N ILE A 156 18.40 -39.23 21.28
CA ILE A 156 19.61 -40.07 21.31
C ILE A 156 20.55 -39.66 22.44
N ILE A 157 20.74 -38.35 22.64
CA ILE A 157 21.58 -37.82 23.73
C ILE A 157 20.97 -38.17 25.10
N ALA A 158 19.65 -38.07 25.25
CA ALA A 158 18.97 -38.42 26.50
C ALA A 158 19.12 -39.91 26.82
N GLU A 159 18.93 -40.79 25.84
CA GLU A 159 19.12 -42.24 25.98
C GLU A 159 20.58 -42.58 26.32
N TYR A 160 21.54 -41.97 25.64
CA TYR A 160 22.96 -42.16 25.94
C TYR A 160 23.29 -41.77 27.39
N LYS A 161 22.81 -40.62 27.86
CA LYS A 161 22.97 -40.19 29.26
C LYS A 161 22.33 -41.16 30.24
N GLN A 162 21.16 -41.69 29.90
CA GLN A 162 20.47 -42.68 30.72
C GLN A 162 21.28 -43.98 30.83
N ILE A 163 21.86 -44.48 29.73
CA ILE A 163 22.73 -45.66 29.73
C ILE A 163 23.96 -45.41 30.60
N CYS A 164 24.63 -44.27 30.45
CA CYS A 164 25.80 -43.92 31.27
C CYS A 164 25.44 -43.89 32.77
N SER A 165 24.33 -43.24 33.14
CA SER A 165 23.85 -43.22 34.52
C SER A 165 23.58 -44.64 35.05
N HIS A 166 22.91 -45.48 34.24
CA HIS A 166 22.62 -46.87 34.61
C HIS A 166 23.89 -47.69 34.84
N LEU A 167 24.88 -47.57 33.96
CA LEU A 167 26.18 -48.25 34.09
C LEU A 167 26.95 -47.78 35.31
N SER A 168 26.99 -46.46 35.59
CA SER A 168 27.62 -45.91 36.79
C SER A 168 26.99 -46.46 38.07
N THR A 169 25.66 -46.43 38.19
CA THR A 169 24.96 -47.00 39.36
C THR A 169 25.21 -48.50 39.51
N ARG A 170 25.27 -49.25 38.40
CA ARG A 170 25.57 -50.68 38.45
C ARG A 170 27.01 -50.96 38.89
N LEU A 171 27.97 -50.16 38.42
CA LEU A 171 29.37 -50.24 38.82
C LEU A 171 29.53 -49.95 40.33
N GLU A 172 28.91 -48.88 40.83
CA GLU A 172 28.92 -48.53 42.25
C GLU A 172 28.33 -49.65 43.12
N LYS A 173 27.21 -50.24 42.71
CA LYS A 173 26.61 -51.39 43.40
C LYS A 173 27.55 -52.60 43.44
N GLN A 174 28.22 -52.92 42.33
CA GLN A 174 29.19 -54.02 42.31
C GLN A 174 30.41 -53.72 43.18
N GLN A 175 30.94 -52.50 43.15
CA GLN A 175 32.05 -52.09 44.01
C GLN A 175 31.69 -52.18 45.50
N ALA A 176 30.49 -51.74 45.88
CA ALA A 176 29.99 -51.84 47.24
C ALA A 176 29.84 -53.31 47.70
N ALA A 177 29.24 -54.16 46.87
CA ALA A 177 29.07 -55.58 47.18
C ALA A 177 30.41 -56.32 47.32
N THR A 178 31.35 -56.11 46.38
CA THR A 178 32.69 -56.72 46.47
C THR A 178 33.46 -56.21 47.69
N LYS A 179 33.31 -54.94 48.05
CA LYS A 179 33.91 -54.38 49.26
C LYS A 179 33.34 -55.03 50.52
N GLU A 180 32.03 -55.21 50.60
CA GLU A 180 31.36 -55.90 51.71
C GLU A 180 31.81 -57.37 51.82
N GLU A 181 31.89 -58.10 50.70
CA GLU A 181 32.42 -59.47 50.67
C GLU A 181 33.87 -59.54 51.17
N LEU A 182 34.72 -58.61 50.73
CA LEU A 182 36.10 -58.49 51.20
C LEU A 182 36.16 -58.18 52.70
N ASP A 183 35.31 -57.30 53.20
CA ASP A 183 35.24 -56.94 54.62
C ASP A 183 34.78 -58.15 55.47
N ILE A 184 33.85 -58.97 54.98
CA ILE A 184 33.47 -60.24 55.60
C ILE A 184 34.64 -61.22 55.64
N ILE A 185 35.37 -61.38 54.53
CA ILE A 185 36.55 -62.25 54.47
C ILE A 185 37.62 -61.75 55.45
N LYS A 186 37.93 -60.45 55.44
CA LYS A 186 38.87 -59.82 56.39
C LYS A 186 38.44 -60.10 57.83
N SER A 187 37.17 -59.86 58.17
CA SER A 187 36.63 -60.16 59.50
C SER A 187 36.88 -61.62 59.89
N LYS A 188 36.57 -62.59 59.02
CA LYS A 188 36.80 -64.01 59.28
C LYS A 188 38.29 -64.36 59.44
N VAL A 189 39.16 -63.81 58.61
CA VAL A 189 40.62 -64.01 58.67
C VAL A 189 41.18 -63.50 60.00
N MET A 190 40.70 -62.35 60.49
CA MET A 190 41.18 -61.75 61.74
C MET A 190 40.74 -62.52 63.01
N VAL A 191 39.73 -63.40 62.91
CA VAL A 191 39.31 -64.30 64.00
C VAL A 191 40.20 -65.56 64.10
N CYS A 192 40.96 -65.88 63.04
CA CYS A 192 41.88 -67.02 63.04
C CYS A 192 43.22 -66.67 63.72
N GLU A 193 43.57 -67.38 64.80
CA GLU A 193 44.79 -67.13 65.59
C GLU A 193 46.09 -67.22 64.78
N ARG A 194 46.19 -68.16 63.82
CA ARG A 194 47.39 -68.29 62.95
C ARG A 194 47.46 -67.26 61.83
N CYS A 195 46.31 -66.79 61.31
CA CYS A 195 46.29 -65.89 60.16
C CYS A 195 46.39 -64.42 60.57
N ARG A 196 45.92 -64.06 61.76
CA ARG A 196 45.93 -62.67 62.26
C ARG A 196 47.34 -62.07 62.38
N GLU A 197 48.37 -62.89 62.61
CA GLU A 197 49.76 -62.42 62.70
C GLU A 197 50.39 -62.17 61.31
N VAL A 198 49.85 -62.81 60.27
CA VAL A 198 50.36 -62.73 58.90
C VAL A 198 49.72 -61.58 58.11
N PHE A 199 48.50 -61.18 58.45
CA PHE A 199 47.75 -60.11 57.77
C PHE A 199 47.58 -58.88 58.66
N SER A 200 47.75 -57.68 58.09
CA SER A 200 47.45 -56.42 58.77
C SER A 200 45.94 -56.14 58.82
N LYS A 201 45.49 -55.20 59.66
CA LYS A 201 44.07 -54.79 59.75
C LYS A 201 43.54 -54.21 58.43
N GLU A 202 44.43 -53.72 57.58
CA GLU A 202 44.13 -53.17 56.26
C GLU A 202 43.99 -54.28 55.19
N GLY A 203 44.39 -55.52 55.52
CA GLY A 203 44.33 -56.70 54.65
C GLY A 203 45.61 -56.95 53.84
N ALA A 204 46.71 -56.23 54.13
CA ALA A 204 48.00 -56.44 53.49
C ALA A 204 48.79 -57.55 54.19
N LEU A 205 49.56 -58.33 53.44
CA LEU A 205 50.49 -59.33 53.98
C LEU A 205 51.66 -58.63 54.69
N GLN A 206 51.90 -58.98 55.96
CA GLN A 206 53.12 -58.58 56.67
C GLN A 206 54.25 -59.53 56.30
N MET A 207 54.91 -59.24 55.17
CA MET A 207 56.18 -59.89 54.80
C MET A 207 57.34 -58.96 55.18
N PRO A 208 58.43 -59.46 55.82
CA PRO A 208 59.66 -58.69 55.94
C PRO A 208 60.25 -58.43 54.54
N PRO A 209 60.94 -57.29 54.31
CA PRO A 209 61.47 -56.97 52.98
C PRO A 209 62.49 -58.03 52.53
N PRO A 210 62.45 -58.52 51.28
CA PRO A 210 63.46 -59.45 50.78
C PRO A 210 64.80 -58.72 50.62
N SER A 211 65.84 -59.33 51.20
CA SER A 211 67.23 -58.89 51.09
C SER A 211 67.65 -58.83 49.62
N ARG A 212 68.23 -57.69 49.24
CA ARG A 212 68.80 -57.44 47.91
C ARG A 212 70.00 -58.36 47.69
N ASP A 213 70.01 -59.13 46.59
CA ASP A 213 71.27 -59.38 45.88
C ASP A 213 71.10 -59.76 44.39
N ASN A 214 71.82 -58.96 43.57
CA ASN A 214 72.42 -59.17 42.24
C ASN A 214 71.64 -59.27 40.89
N ARG A 215 72.02 -58.30 40.02
CA ARG A 215 72.33 -58.31 38.56
C ARG A 215 71.26 -58.24 37.45
N ASP A 216 71.24 -57.07 36.81
CA ASP A 216 71.36 -56.78 35.36
C ASP A 216 70.64 -57.67 34.32
N ARG A 217 69.55 -57.18 33.71
CA ARG A 217 69.49 -56.65 32.31
C ARG A 217 68.05 -56.51 31.76
N VAL A 218 67.80 -55.33 31.20
CA VAL A 218 66.95 -54.99 30.03
C VAL A 218 65.42 -55.02 30.19
N GLY A 219 64.80 -53.84 30.02
CA GLY A 219 63.38 -53.66 29.71
C GLY A 219 62.80 -52.36 30.27
N ALA A 220 62.75 -51.30 29.46
CA ALA A 220 62.18 -50.00 29.83
C ALA A 220 60.69 -50.09 30.21
N PRO A 221 60.19 -49.30 31.19
CA PRO A 221 58.76 -49.20 31.44
C PRO A 221 58.13 -48.15 30.52
N GLU A 222 57.14 -48.61 29.77
CA GLU A 222 56.17 -47.79 29.06
C GLU A 222 55.47 -46.84 30.03
N ARG A 223 55.35 -45.57 29.65
CA ARG A 223 54.72 -44.53 30.45
C ARG A 223 53.22 -44.83 30.61
N ARG A 224 52.75 -44.88 31.86
CA ARG A 224 51.32 -44.78 32.18
C ARG A 224 50.81 -43.39 31.79
N PRO A 225 49.64 -43.25 31.15
CA PRO A 225 48.95 -41.97 31.10
C PRO A 225 48.33 -41.66 32.45
N ASP A 226 48.69 -40.49 32.96
CA ASP A 226 48.17 -39.82 34.15
C ASP A 226 46.65 -39.68 34.15
N GLU A 227 46.09 -39.71 35.36
CA GLU A 227 44.73 -39.28 35.66
C GLU A 227 44.50 -37.85 35.16
N ARG A 228 43.50 -37.66 34.30
CA ARG A 228 43.02 -36.32 33.95
C ARG A 228 41.79 -36.01 34.78
N ASP A 229 42.03 -35.11 35.73
CA ASP A 229 41.11 -34.22 36.43
C ASP A 229 39.82 -33.87 35.62
N PRO A 230 38.60 -34.09 36.17
CA PRO A 230 37.34 -33.72 35.51
C PRO A 230 36.91 -32.30 35.90
N SER A 231 37.77 -31.31 35.70
CA SER A 231 37.38 -29.89 35.83
C SER A 231 37.94 -29.10 34.64
N GLY A 232 37.31 -29.31 33.50
CA GLY A 232 37.66 -28.68 32.23
C GLY A 232 36.48 -28.63 31.29
N GLN A 233 35.31 -28.23 31.79
CA GLN A 233 34.14 -27.94 30.96
C GLN A 233 34.41 -26.63 30.18
N LYS A 234 35.22 -26.73 29.13
CA LYS A 234 35.18 -25.73 28.06
C LYS A 234 33.84 -25.89 27.37
N PHE A 235 32.93 -24.96 27.63
CA PHE A 235 31.82 -24.67 26.73
C PHE A 235 32.38 -24.51 25.32
N MET A 236 32.09 -25.48 24.44
CA MET A 236 32.02 -25.18 23.02
C MET A 236 30.80 -24.27 22.86
N VAL A 237 31.04 -22.96 22.83
CA VAL A 237 30.14 -22.06 22.12
C VAL A 237 30.18 -22.53 20.67
N GLN A 238 29.16 -23.27 20.27
CA GLN A 238 28.87 -23.50 18.86
C GLN A 238 28.64 -22.10 18.28
N GLN A 239 29.55 -21.66 17.41
CA GLN A 239 29.32 -20.48 16.61
C GLN A 239 28.09 -20.75 15.75
N ASP A 240 27.08 -19.88 15.87
CA ASP A 240 26.02 -19.76 14.87
C ASP A 240 26.68 -19.66 13.48
N PRO A 241 26.33 -20.49 12.50
CA PRO A 241 26.68 -20.19 11.13
C PRO A 241 25.89 -18.95 10.74
N GLY A 242 26.59 -17.82 10.67
CA GLY A 242 26.04 -16.54 10.25
C GLY A 242 25.24 -16.67 8.95
N LEU A 243 24.09 -16.01 8.93
CA LEU A 243 23.35 -15.75 7.70
C LEU A 243 24.30 -15.19 6.62
N PRO A 244 24.11 -15.54 5.33
CA PRO A 244 24.87 -14.95 4.24
C PRO A 244 24.71 -13.42 4.23
N GLU A 245 25.84 -12.72 4.24
CA GLU A 245 25.97 -11.27 4.30
C GLU A 245 25.79 -10.62 2.91
N GLU A 246 24.76 -11.02 2.15
CA GLU A 246 24.49 -10.52 0.78
C GLU A 246 23.10 -9.89 0.59
N LEU A 247 22.50 -9.35 1.65
CA LEU A 247 21.28 -8.53 1.54
C LEU A 247 21.33 -7.24 2.37
N ARG A 248 22.52 -6.66 2.57
CA ARG A 248 22.65 -5.31 3.14
C ARG A 248 23.00 -4.32 2.04
N GLY A 249 22.02 -4.01 1.19
CA GLY A 249 22.27 -3.11 0.08
C GLY A 249 21.08 -2.61 -0.72
N GLN A 250 19.83 -2.72 -0.26
CA GLN A 250 18.72 -1.96 -0.85
C GLN A 250 17.75 -1.54 0.25
N HIS A 251 17.70 -0.23 0.49
CA HIS A 251 16.72 0.44 1.34
C HIS A 251 15.32 0.23 0.72
N LEU A 252 14.58 -0.78 1.17
CA LEU A 252 13.14 -0.86 0.92
C LEU A 252 12.42 -0.08 2.02
N PRO A 253 11.48 0.82 1.68
CA PRO A 253 10.74 1.58 2.68
C PRO A 253 9.84 0.64 3.50
N VAL A 254 9.94 0.76 4.82
CA VAL A 254 9.03 0.11 5.78
C VAL A 254 7.59 0.53 5.44
N PRO A 255 6.64 -0.40 5.21
CA PRO A 255 5.25 -0.02 5.05
C PRO A 255 4.72 0.48 6.40
N ALA A 256 4.17 1.69 6.41
CA ALA A 256 3.53 2.28 7.58
C ALA A 256 2.45 1.35 8.15
N PRO A 257 2.21 1.33 9.47
CA PRO A 257 1.16 0.51 10.05
C PRO A 257 -0.19 0.95 9.48
N LEU A 258 -0.89 0.03 8.83
CA LEU A 258 -2.26 0.24 8.42
C LEU A 258 -3.10 0.45 9.68
N LEU A 259 -3.52 1.70 9.91
CA LEU A 259 -4.61 2.04 10.82
C LEU A 259 -5.83 1.14 10.50
N PRO A 260 -6.60 0.68 11.50
CA PRO A 260 -7.76 -0.13 11.23
C PRO A 260 -8.75 0.69 10.39
N GLN A 261 -8.96 0.27 9.14
CA GLN A 261 -10.02 0.77 8.28
C GLN A 261 -11.35 0.51 8.99
N ARG A 262 -11.89 1.59 9.57
CA ARG A 262 -13.22 1.64 10.14
C ARG A 262 -14.18 1.31 9.00
N TRP A 263 -14.88 0.19 9.09
CA TRP A 263 -15.88 -0.19 8.11
C TRP A 263 -16.90 0.94 8.00
N ALA A 264 -16.96 1.58 6.84
CA ALA A 264 -18.04 2.51 6.52
C ALA A 264 -19.33 1.67 6.40
N PRO A 265 -20.45 2.11 7.02
CA PRO A 265 -21.71 1.39 6.87
C PRO A 265 -22.17 1.50 5.42
N VAL A 266 -22.44 0.34 4.81
CA VAL A 266 -23.13 0.20 3.53
C VAL A 266 -24.50 0.87 3.69
N GLY A 267 -24.72 1.97 2.98
CA GLY A 267 -26.02 2.64 2.91
C GLY A 267 -27.07 1.74 2.24
N PRO A 268 -28.35 1.87 2.59
CA PRO A 268 -29.39 0.96 2.11
C PRO A 268 -29.64 1.16 0.61
N TYR A 269 -29.52 0.05 -0.14
CA TYR A 269 -30.11 -0.09 -1.46
C TYR A 269 -31.63 0.11 -1.35
N THR A 270 -32.16 1.14 -2.01
CA THR A 270 -33.60 1.31 -2.21
C THR A 270 -34.05 0.36 -3.32
N ASP A 271 -34.74 -0.71 -2.93
CA ASP A 271 -35.50 -1.57 -3.84
C ASP A 271 -36.67 -0.77 -4.44
N HIS A 272 -36.59 -0.48 -5.73
CA HIS A 272 -37.75 -0.11 -6.54
C HIS A 272 -38.23 -1.35 -7.31
N THR A 273 -39.03 -2.19 -6.67
CA THR A 273 -39.94 -3.12 -7.36
C THR A 273 -41.27 -3.18 -6.60
N GLY A 274 -42.37 -2.80 -7.25
CA GLY A 274 -43.71 -2.98 -6.68
C GLY A 274 -44.76 -1.94 -7.05
N TRP A 275 -44.95 -1.65 -8.34
CA TRP A 275 -46.23 -1.12 -8.82
C TRP A 275 -47.03 -2.29 -9.41
N GLY A 276 -47.97 -2.80 -8.62
CA GLY A 276 -48.87 -3.90 -8.98
C GLY A 276 -50.20 -3.67 -8.30
N GLY A 277 -51.18 -3.18 -9.07
CA GLY A 277 -52.43 -2.61 -8.59
C GLY A 277 -53.31 -3.58 -7.81
N ARG A 278 -54.03 -2.99 -6.84
CA ARG A 278 -55.31 -3.49 -6.37
C ARG A 278 -56.07 -2.33 -5.71
N GLY A 279 -57.09 -1.85 -6.39
CA GLY A 279 -58.04 -0.88 -5.86
C GLY A 279 -59.40 -1.17 -6.50
N GLY A 280 -60.26 -1.82 -5.73
CA GLY A 280 -61.68 -1.96 -6.04
C GLY A 280 -62.44 -0.70 -5.65
N GLY A 281 -63.48 -0.41 -6.42
CA GLY A 281 -64.42 0.69 -6.30
C GLY A 281 -65.31 0.69 -7.52
#